data_AF-X1RG25-F1
#
_entry.id   AF-X1RG25-F1
#
_cell.length_a   1.000
_cell.length_b   1.000
_cell.length_c   1.000
_cell.angle_alpha   90.00
_cell.angle_beta   90.00
_cell.angle_gamma   90.00
#
_symmetry.space_group_name_H-M   'P 1'
#
loop_
_entity.id
_entity.type
_entity.pdbx_description
1 polymer ?
#
loop_
_entity_poly.entity_id
_entity_poly.type
_entity_poly.pdbx_seq_one_letter_code
_entity_poly.pdbx_strand_id
1 'polypeptide(L)'
;ETVIGKENPVSGNDLRLYTQMLFNRLMFLRFIEKKGWLKFGDSTEYLATLYAAGGSNGQSFYRARLYPLFFEALAVEGRQQSAAVGEVVFLNGGLFEKTALDESAQDIPNSAFESILGHNGLFYRFNFTVEESTPLDIEVAVDPEMLGKVFEELVTGRHETGSYYTPRPIVSFMCKEALKGYLAAKTSASKEAIELLVDEHKIANDLTNRHAE
;
A
#
# COMPACT_ATOMS: atom_id res chain seq x y z
N GLU A 1 -17.09 -5.32 -25.47
CA GLU A 1 -17.26 -5.73 -24.06
C GLU A 1 -15.91 -6.15 -23.49
N THR A 2 -15.59 -5.69 -22.28
CA THR A 2 -14.33 -6.01 -21.59
C THR A 2 -14.36 -7.45 -21.07
N VAL A 3 -13.18 -8.03 -20.83
CA VAL A 3 -13.03 -9.43 -20.35
C VAL A 3 -13.81 -9.65 -19.05
N ILE A 4 -13.80 -8.67 -18.13
CA ILE A 4 -14.50 -8.75 -16.84
C ILE A 4 -16.03 -8.68 -17.02
N GLY A 5 -16.52 -7.80 -17.90
CA GLY A 5 -17.96 -7.58 -18.06
C GLY A 5 -18.72 -8.70 -18.78
N LYS A 6 -18.01 -9.58 -19.50
CA LYS A 6 -18.63 -10.73 -20.19
C LYS A 6 -19.00 -11.86 -19.24
N GLU A 7 -18.30 -11.98 -18.13
CA GLU A 7 -18.40 -13.12 -17.20
C GLU A 7 -18.97 -12.72 -15.83
N ASN A 8 -19.36 -11.45 -15.66
CA ASN A 8 -19.88 -10.94 -14.39
C ASN A 8 -21.16 -10.11 -14.62
N PRO A 9 -22.07 -10.08 -13.63
CA PRO A 9 -23.28 -9.24 -13.71
C PRO A 9 -22.98 -7.74 -13.59
N VAL A 10 -21.73 -7.36 -13.28
CA VAL A 10 -21.31 -5.97 -13.14
C VAL A 10 -21.16 -5.32 -14.52
N SER A 11 -21.85 -4.20 -14.76
CA SER A 11 -21.87 -3.52 -16.06
C SER A 11 -21.79 -2.00 -15.94
N GLY A 12 -21.58 -1.32 -17.08
CA GLY A 12 -21.60 0.15 -17.14
C GLY A 12 -20.58 0.82 -16.21
N ASN A 13 -21.05 1.77 -15.39
CA ASN A 13 -20.21 2.53 -14.47
C ASN A 13 -19.62 1.64 -13.35
N ASP A 14 -20.39 0.67 -12.85
CA ASP A 14 -19.98 -0.21 -11.77
C ASP A 14 -18.81 -1.10 -12.19
N LEU A 15 -18.82 -1.55 -13.45
CA LEU A 15 -17.72 -2.33 -14.02
C LEU A 15 -16.44 -1.52 -14.10
N ARG A 16 -16.55 -0.24 -14.46
CA ARG A 16 -15.41 0.68 -14.48
C ARG A 16 -14.85 0.89 -13.08
N LEU A 17 -15.72 1.18 -12.10
CA LEU A 17 -15.33 1.40 -10.71
C LEU A 17 -14.67 0.15 -10.10
N TYR A 18 -15.25 -1.03 -10.33
CA TYR A 18 -14.69 -2.29 -9.88
C TYR A 18 -13.32 -2.57 -10.50
N THR A 19 -13.18 -2.38 -11.82
CA THR A 19 -11.91 -2.58 -12.53
C THR A 19 -10.83 -1.64 -11.99
N GLN A 20 -11.18 -0.37 -11.75
CA GLN A 20 -10.28 0.62 -11.18
C GLN A 20 -9.85 0.26 -9.76
N MET A 21 -10.79 -0.14 -8.90
CA MET A 21 -10.48 -0.57 -7.53
C MET A 21 -9.58 -1.81 -7.51
N LEU A 22 -9.87 -2.81 -8.35
CA LEU A 22 -9.04 -3.99 -8.50
C LEU A 22 -7.62 -3.64 -8.94
N PHE A 23 -7.49 -2.78 -9.95
CA PHE A 23 -6.19 -2.31 -10.43
C PHE A 23 -5.41 -1.58 -9.33
N ASN A 24 -6.07 -0.72 -8.56
CA ASN A 24 -5.46 0.01 -7.46
C ASN A 24 -4.96 -0.93 -6.35
N ARG A 25 -5.74 -1.95 -6.00
CA ARG A 25 -5.30 -3.00 -5.06
C ARG A 25 -4.03 -3.71 -5.56
N LEU A 26 -4.01 -4.08 -6.84
CA LEU A 26 -2.85 -4.73 -7.45
C LEU A 26 -1.61 -3.81 -7.48
N MET A 27 -1.80 -2.54 -7.87
CA MET A 27 -0.73 -1.52 -7.85
C MET A 27 -0.15 -1.34 -6.45
N PHE A 28 -1.00 -1.28 -5.42
CA PHE A 28 -0.56 -1.19 -4.04
C PHE A 28 0.25 -2.42 -3.61
N LEU A 29 -0.19 -3.62 -3.96
CA LEU A 29 0.59 -4.83 -3.66
C LEU A 29 1.95 -4.83 -4.35
N ARG A 30 2.07 -4.33 -5.58
CA ARG A 30 3.35 -4.21 -6.26
C ARG A 30 4.31 -3.28 -5.51
N PHE A 31 3.79 -2.21 -4.91
CA PHE A 31 4.58 -1.31 -4.07
C PHE A 31 5.06 -2.01 -2.79
N ILE A 32 4.18 -2.73 -2.11
CA ILE A 32 4.51 -3.40 -0.85
C ILE A 32 5.44 -4.60 -1.06
N GLU A 33 5.32 -5.29 -2.19
CA GLU A 33 6.25 -6.35 -2.61
C GLU A 33 7.70 -5.85 -2.61
N LYS A 34 7.97 -4.64 -3.09
CA LYS A 34 9.32 -4.04 -3.06
C LYS A 34 9.85 -3.81 -1.64
N LYS A 35 8.99 -3.74 -0.62
CA LYS A 35 9.40 -3.65 0.79
C LYS A 35 9.76 -5.02 1.40
N GLY A 36 9.53 -6.12 0.67
CA GLY A 36 9.80 -7.49 1.14
C GLY A 36 8.80 -7.99 2.18
N TRP A 37 7.63 -7.36 2.29
CA TRP A 37 6.58 -7.71 3.26
C TRP A 37 5.63 -8.81 2.75
N LEU A 38 5.73 -9.15 1.48
CA LEU A 38 4.94 -10.20 0.83
C LEU A 38 5.92 -11.24 0.29
N LYS A 39 5.72 -12.51 0.65
CA LYS A 39 6.58 -13.61 0.18
C LYS A 39 5.74 -14.78 -0.29
N PHE A 40 6.07 -15.28 -1.47
CA PHE A 40 5.46 -16.49 -2.02
C PHE A 40 6.59 -17.38 -2.54
N GLY A 41 6.94 -18.40 -1.76
CA GLY A 41 8.20 -19.12 -1.93
C GLY A 41 9.40 -18.20 -1.64
N ASP A 42 10.50 -18.42 -2.35
CA ASP A 42 11.76 -17.67 -2.18
C ASP A 42 11.91 -16.48 -3.15
N SER A 43 10.85 -16.13 -3.89
CA SER A 43 10.86 -15.08 -4.90
C SER A 43 10.69 -13.69 -4.29
N THR A 44 11.41 -12.71 -4.84
CA THR A 44 11.22 -11.28 -4.57
C THR A 44 10.13 -10.66 -5.45
N GLU A 45 9.67 -11.38 -6.47
CA GLU A 45 8.58 -10.98 -7.38
C GLU A 45 7.27 -11.65 -6.96
N TYR A 46 6.76 -11.25 -5.79
CA TYR A 46 5.58 -11.86 -5.14
C TYR A 46 4.36 -12.03 -6.08
N LEU A 47 3.86 -10.97 -6.73
CA LEU A 47 2.66 -11.01 -7.56
C LEU A 47 2.84 -11.82 -8.84
N ALA A 48 4.00 -11.72 -9.51
CA ALA A 48 4.31 -12.56 -10.68
C ALA A 48 4.35 -14.03 -10.30
N THR A 49 4.99 -14.36 -9.17
CA THR A 49 5.08 -15.73 -8.68
C THR A 49 3.72 -16.25 -8.25
N LEU A 50 2.92 -15.43 -7.57
CA LEU A 50 1.55 -15.76 -7.17
C LEU A 50 0.66 -16.00 -8.40
N TYR A 51 0.82 -15.18 -9.45
CA TYR A 51 0.11 -15.34 -10.72
C TYR A 51 0.53 -16.61 -11.47
N ALA A 52 1.84 -16.89 -11.54
CA ALA A 52 2.38 -18.10 -12.16
C ALA A 52 1.94 -19.39 -11.43
N ALA A 53 1.72 -19.32 -10.12
CA ALA A 53 1.14 -20.41 -9.33
C ALA A 53 -0.33 -20.71 -9.70
N GLY A 54 -0.99 -19.79 -10.41
CA GLY A 54 -2.31 -19.97 -11.00
C GLY A 54 -3.42 -20.19 -9.97
N GLY A 55 -4.55 -20.65 -10.51
CA GLY A 55 -5.71 -21.08 -9.73
C GLY A 55 -5.47 -22.41 -9.00
N SER A 56 -6.40 -22.77 -8.10
CA SER A 56 -6.38 -24.06 -7.39
C SER A 56 -7.79 -24.61 -7.25
N ASN A 57 -7.94 -25.94 -7.14
CA ASN A 57 -9.25 -26.59 -6.93
C ASN A 57 -10.33 -26.20 -7.96
N GLY A 58 -9.94 -25.97 -9.22
CA GLY A 58 -10.85 -25.56 -10.29
C GLY A 58 -11.28 -24.09 -10.25
N GLN A 59 -10.75 -23.29 -9.31
CA GLN A 59 -10.99 -21.86 -9.23
C GLN A 59 -9.98 -21.08 -10.08
N SER A 60 -10.34 -19.89 -10.56
CA SER A 60 -9.42 -18.97 -11.22
C SER A 60 -8.29 -18.50 -10.29
N PHE A 61 -7.29 -17.85 -10.87
CA PHE A 61 -6.28 -17.12 -10.11
C PHE A 61 -6.92 -16.09 -9.16
N TYR A 62 -7.94 -15.35 -9.62
CA TYR A 62 -8.59 -14.35 -8.80
C TYR A 62 -9.21 -14.97 -7.54
N ARG A 63 -10.01 -16.04 -7.70
CA ARG A 63 -10.69 -16.68 -6.56
C ARG A 63 -9.77 -17.47 -5.65
N ALA A 64 -8.79 -18.18 -6.22
CA ALA A 64 -7.89 -19.01 -5.44
C ALA A 64 -6.82 -18.19 -4.68
N ARG A 65 -6.44 -17.02 -5.20
CA ARG A 65 -5.27 -16.28 -4.72
C ARG A 65 -5.62 -14.84 -4.31
N LEU A 66 -6.12 -14.02 -5.24
CA LEU A 66 -6.34 -12.59 -4.97
C LEU A 66 -7.47 -12.34 -3.97
N TYR A 67 -8.56 -13.09 -4.07
CA TYR A 67 -9.70 -12.94 -3.16
C TYR A 67 -9.33 -13.21 -1.69
N PRO A 68 -8.74 -14.37 -1.33
CA PRO A 68 -8.29 -14.59 0.04
C PRO A 68 -7.15 -13.64 0.43
N LEU A 69 -6.29 -13.23 -0.51
CA LEU A 69 -5.26 -12.23 -0.23
C LEU A 69 -5.89 -10.90 0.22
N PHE A 70 -6.84 -10.36 -0.54
CA PHE A 70 -7.45 -9.07 -0.23
C PHE A 70 -8.29 -9.12 1.03
N PHE A 71 -9.18 -10.11 1.16
CA PHE A 71 -10.27 -10.04 2.13
C PHE A 71 -10.08 -10.92 3.36
N GLU A 72 -9.05 -11.76 3.39
CA GLU A 72 -8.75 -12.63 4.54
C GLU A 72 -7.35 -12.36 5.07
N ALA A 73 -6.34 -12.35 4.20
CA ALA A 73 -4.95 -12.29 4.65
C ALA A 73 -4.50 -10.86 5.00
N LEU A 74 -4.81 -9.88 4.15
CA LEU A 74 -4.42 -8.48 4.38
C LEU A 74 -5.35 -7.74 5.34
N ALA A 75 -6.57 -8.26 5.54
CA ALA A 75 -7.61 -7.66 6.35
C ALA A 75 -7.63 -8.14 7.82
N VAL A 76 -6.76 -9.08 8.20
CA VAL A 76 -6.68 -9.63 9.57
C VAL A 76 -5.37 -9.22 10.24
N GLU A 77 -5.47 -8.68 11.46
CA GLU A 77 -4.31 -8.24 12.25
C GLU A 77 -3.25 -9.34 12.41
N GLY A 78 -1.98 -8.96 12.29
CA GLY A 78 -0.83 -9.85 12.46
C GLY A 78 -0.20 -10.31 11.13
N ARG A 79 0.64 -11.36 11.22
CA ARG A 79 1.21 -12.03 10.05
C ARG A 79 0.33 -13.22 9.68
N GLN A 80 -0.03 -13.31 8.41
CA GLN A 80 -0.81 -14.41 7.86
C GLN A 80 0.10 -15.27 6.99
N GLN A 81 -0.10 -16.59 7.05
CA GLN A 81 0.60 -17.53 6.19
C GLN A 81 -0.35 -18.61 5.70
N SER A 82 -0.45 -18.78 4.38
CA SER A 82 -1.24 -19.87 3.81
C SER A 82 -0.65 -20.36 2.48
N ALA A 83 -1.02 -21.58 2.08
CA ALA A 83 -0.65 -22.09 0.77
C ALA A 83 -1.28 -21.26 -0.37
N ALA A 84 -2.40 -20.56 -0.10
CA ALA A 84 -3.10 -19.74 -1.07
C ALA A 84 -2.33 -18.44 -1.37
N VAL A 85 -1.77 -17.78 -0.35
CA VAL A 85 -1.22 -16.42 -0.50
C VAL A 85 0.24 -16.28 -0.09
N GLY A 86 0.86 -17.32 0.47
CA GLY A 86 2.21 -17.22 1.03
C GLY A 86 2.21 -16.51 2.39
N GLU A 87 3.31 -15.82 2.71
CA GLU A 87 3.48 -15.03 3.94
C GLU A 87 3.20 -13.55 3.63
N VAL A 88 2.24 -12.98 4.34
CA VAL A 88 1.84 -11.58 4.19
C VAL A 88 1.60 -10.94 5.55
N VAL A 89 1.75 -9.62 5.61
CA VAL A 89 1.43 -8.83 6.80
C VAL A 89 0.06 -8.18 6.64
N PHE A 90 -0.57 -7.91 7.78
CA PHE A 90 -1.75 -7.05 7.83
C PHE A 90 -1.49 -5.69 7.19
N LEU A 91 -2.37 -5.28 6.28
CA LEU A 91 -2.34 -3.97 5.63
C LEU A 91 -3.70 -3.32 5.83
N ASN A 92 -3.83 -2.63 6.96
CA ASN A 92 -5.05 -1.89 7.27
C ASN A 92 -5.15 -0.61 6.45
N GLY A 93 -6.34 -0.37 5.91
CA GLY A 93 -6.67 0.78 5.08
C GLY A 93 -7.80 0.41 4.15
N GLY A 94 -8.86 1.22 4.09
CA GLY A 94 -10.13 0.92 3.41
C GLY A 94 -10.07 0.46 1.95
N LEU A 95 -8.87 0.42 1.35
CA LEU A 95 -8.61 -0.20 0.05
C LEU A 95 -8.95 -1.70 0.00
N PHE A 96 -8.68 -2.46 1.06
CA PHE A 96 -8.95 -3.90 1.12
C PHE A 96 -10.26 -4.24 1.82
N GLU A 97 -11.02 -3.23 2.24
CA GLU A 97 -12.38 -3.44 2.73
C GLU A 97 -13.26 -3.93 1.58
N LYS A 98 -14.10 -4.91 1.91
CA LYS A 98 -15.00 -5.52 0.95
C LYS A 98 -16.16 -4.57 0.65
N THR A 99 -16.41 -4.32 -0.64
CA THR A 99 -17.49 -3.46 -1.12
C THR A 99 -18.63 -4.28 -1.74
N ALA A 100 -19.79 -3.64 -1.97
CA ALA A 100 -20.91 -4.28 -2.68
C ALA A 100 -20.55 -4.75 -4.11
N LEU A 101 -19.58 -4.08 -4.75
CA LEU A 101 -19.08 -4.46 -6.07
C LEU A 101 -18.25 -5.75 -6.02
N ASP A 102 -17.52 -5.98 -4.92
CA ASP A 102 -16.74 -7.21 -4.70
C ASP A 102 -17.64 -8.44 -4.48
N GLU A 103 -18.89 -8.24 -4.03
CA GLU A 103 -19.89 -9.30 -3.92
C GLU A 103 -20.54 -9.63 -5.25
N SER A 104 -20.68 -8.61 -6.11
CA SER A 104 -21.30 -8.73 -7.42
C SER A 104 -20.36 -9.35 -8.46
N ALA A 105 -19.06 -9.15 -8.32
CA ALA A 105 -18.05 -9.80 -9.15
C ALA A 105 -17.84 -11.26 -8.70
N GLN A 106 -18.29 -12.21 -9.52
CA GLN A 106 -18.24 -13.64 -9.22
C GLN A 106 -16.89 -14.28 -9.57
N ASP A 107 -16.26 -13.92 -10.67
CA ASP A 107 -14.92 -14.40 -10.97
C ASP A 107 -14.23 -13.51 -12.01
N ILE A 108 -12.90 -13.60 -12.12
CA ILE A 108 -12.15 -12.87 -13.15
C ILE A 108 -11.26 -13.85 -13.90
N PRO A 109 -11.38 -13.92 -15.25
CA PRO A 109 -10.49 -14.74 -16.07
C PRO A 109 -9.02 -14.43 -15.85
N ASN A 110 -8.20 -15.48 -15.85
CA ASN A 110 -6.74 -15.34 -15.73
C ASN A 110 -6.15 -14.44 -16.84
N SER A 111 -6.77 -14.42 -18.02
CA SER A 111 -6.37 -13.57 -19.16
C SER A 111 -6.47 -12.08 -18.88
N ALA A 112 -7.29 -11.66 -17.91
CA ALA A 112 -7.38 -10.25 -17.50
C ALA A 112 -6.11 -9.76 -16.77
N PHE A 113 -5.31 -10.68 -16.22
CA PHE A 113 -4.15 -10.34 -15.40
C PHE A 113 -2.80 -10.52 -16.11
N GLU A 114 -2.72 -11.32 -17.17
CA GLU A 114 -1.45 -11.65 -17.87
C GLU A 114 -0.66 -10.39 -18.25
N SER A 115 -1.33 -9.40 -18.86
CA SER A 115 -0.71 -8.16 -19.30
C SER A 115 -0.26 -7.25 -18.15
N ILE A 116 -0.70 -7.51 -16.92
CA ILE A 116 -0.40 -6.71 -15.72
C ILE A 116 0.65 -7.41 -14.85
N LEU A 117 0.38 -8.66 -14.48
CA LEU A 117 1.12 -9.44 -13.47
C LEU A 117 2.08 -10.47 -14.04
N GLY A 118 1.98 -10.80 -15.34
CA GLY A 118 2.97 -11.68 -15.98
C GLY A 118 4.39 -11.14 -15.81
N HIS A 119 5.41 -11.99 -15.94
CA HIS A 119 6.81 -11.57 -15.81
C HIS A 119 7.20 -10.41 -16.77
N ASN A 120 6.54 -10.31 -17.93
CA ASN A 120 6.68 -9.21 -18.88
C ASN A 120 5.50 -8.23 -18.87
N GLY A 121 4.62 -8.35 -17.88
CA GLY A 121 3.45 -7.52 -17.67
C GLY A 121 3.82 -6.12 -17.18
N LEU A 122 2.82 -5.23 -17.17
CA LEU A 122 2.96 -3.82 -16.82
C LEU A 122 3.78 -3.60 -15.54
N PHE A 123 3.57 -4.40 -14.50
CA PHE A 123 4.19 -4.19 -13.20
C PHE A 123 5.67 -4.56 -13.12
N TYR A 124 6.12 -5.43 -14.01
CA TYR A 124 7.49 -5.96 -14.03
C TYR A 124 8.31 -5.40 -15.18
N ARG A 125 7.65 -4.95 -16.25
CA ARG A 125 8.30 -4.26 -17.37
C ARG A 125 8.77 -2.85 -17.02
N PHE A 126 8.10 -2.18 -16.09
CA PHE A 126 8.45 -0.84 -15.67
C PHE A 126 8.85 -0.83 -14.19
N ASN A 127 9.98 -0.18 -13.89
CA ASN A 127 10.31 0.16 -12.52
C ASN A 127 9.45 1.38 -12.12
N PHE A 128 8.55 1.19 -11.16
CA PHE A 128 7.74 2.27 -10.59
C PHE A 128 8.63 3.11 -9.68
N THR A 129 9.27 4.14 -10.25
CA THR A 129 10.20 5.04 -9.56
C THR A 129 9.54 6.40 -9.32
N VAL A 130 9.75 7.01 -8.15
CA VAL A 130 9.40 8.42 -7.87
C VAL A 130 10.67 9.22 -7.61
N GLU A 131 11.28 9.73 -8.67
CA GLU A 131 11.82 11.11 -8.79
C GLU A 131 12.53 11.26 -10.14
N GLU A 132 12.14 12.27 -10.91
CA GLU A 132 12.77 12.66 -12.19
C GLU A 132 14.10 13.43 -12.00
N SER A 133 14.64 13.48 -10.79
CA SER A 133 15.77 14.34 -10.47
C SER A 133 16.75 13.69 -9.50
N THR A 134 17.44 12.63 -9.92
CA THR A 134 18.82 12.36 -9.50
C THR A 134 19.48 11.32 -10.42
N PRO A 135 20.66 11.60 -11.00
CA PRO A 135 21.31 10.74 -11.99
C PRO A 135 22.24 9.69 -11.37
N LEU A 136 21.83 8.97 -10.32
CA LEU A 136 22.60 7.82 -9.82
C LEU A 136 21.67 6.76 -9.20
N ASP A 137 21.97 5.50 -9.52
CA ASP A 137 21.29 4.26 -9.14
C ASP A 137 20.94 4.16 -7.65
N ILE A 138 19.82 4.76 -7.26
CA ILE A 138 19.16 4.52 -5.98
C ILE A 138 17.91 3.71 -6.32
N GLU A 139 17.67 2.60 -5.62
CA GLU A 139 16.39 1.88 -5.68
C GLU A 139 15.27 2.83 -5.28
N VAL A 140 14.65 3.45 -6.29
CA VAL A 140 13.66 4.50 -6.12
C VAL A 140 12.33 3.87 -5.71
N ALA A 141 12.03 3.88 -4.41
CA ALA A 141 10.70 3.56 -3.89
C ALA A 141 9.71 4.69 -4.21
N VAL A 142 8.46 4.33 -4.56
CA VAL A 142 7.37 5.30 -4.76
C VAL A 142 7.10 6.10 -3.49
N ASP A 143 6.94 7.42 -3.62
CA ASP A 143 6.59 8.32 -2.51
C ASP A 143 5.15 8.02 -2.01
N PRO A 144 4.94 7.83 -0.69
CA PRO A 144 3.61 7.82 -0.08
C PRO A 144 2.69 8.97 -0.53
N GLU A 145 3.25 10.13 -0.92
CA GLU A 145 2.50 11.27 -1.46
C GLU A 145 1.92 11.02 -2.86
N MET A 146 2.62 10.29 -3.73
CA MET A 146 2.10 9.94 -5.06
C MET A 146 0.97 8.92 -4.94
N LEU A 147 1.12 7.94 -4.06
CA LEU A 147 0.04 7.01 -3.68
C LEU A 147 -1.13 7.80 -3.08
N GLY A 148 -0.89 8.72 -2.14
CA GLY A 148 -1.91 9.57 -1.53
C GLY A 148 -2.73 10.36 -2.56
N LYS A 149 -2.07 11.05 -3.51
CA LYS A 149 -2.75 11.81 -4.57
C LYS A 149 -3.50 10.90 -5.56
N VAL A 150 -2.90 9.78 -5.95
CA VAL A 150 -3.58 8.77 -6.78
C VAL A 150 -4.78 8.17 -6.05
N PHE A 151 -4.69 7.93 -4.74
CA PHE A 151 -5.82 7.51 -3.91
C PHE A 151 -6.91 8.60 -3.82
N GLU A 152 -6.54 9.86 -3.63
CA GLU A 152 -7.47 11.01 -3.57
C GLU A 152 -8.21 11.25 -4.89
N GLU A 153 -7.53 11.11 -6.02
CA GLU A 153 -8.14 11.28 -7.35
C GLU A 153 -9.04 10.11 -7.74
N LEU A 154 -8.79 8.92 -7.19
CA LEU A 154 -9.43 7.67 -7.63
C LEU A 154 -10.52 7.13 -6.68
N VAL A 155 -10.62 7.59 -5.42
CA VAL A 155 -11.75 7.25 -4.53
C VAL A 155 -12.97 8.11 -4.88
N THR A 156 -14.01 7.46 -5.40
CA THR A 156 -15.34 8.08 -5.54
C THR A 156 -16.00 8.17 -4.16
N GLY A 157 -16.36 9.38 -3.71
CA GLY A 157 -16.95 9.63 -2.37
C GLY A 157 -16.16 10.57 -1.46
N ARG A 158 -15.14 11.26 -1.99
CA ARG A 158 -14.24 12.24 -1.32
C ARG A 158 -14.87 13.18 -0.27
N HIS A 159 -16.14 13.56 -0.40
CA HIS A 159 -16.80 14.45 0.57
C HIS A 159 -17.42 13.72 1.77
N GLU A 160 -17.70 12.43 1.66
CA GLU A 160 -18.44 11.69 2.69
C GLU A 160 -17.50 11.01 3.71
N THR A 161 -16.26 10.69 3.32
CA THR A 161 -15.30 9.99 4.19
C THR A 161 -14.21 10.90 4.79
N GLY A 162 -14.11 12.17 4.36
CA GLY A 162 -13.10 13.12 4.87
C GLY A 162 -11.65 12.72 4.60
N SER A 163 -11.41 11.83 3.63
CA SER A 163 -10.09 11.25 3.36
C SER A 163 -9.23 12.20 2.52
N TYR A 164 -8.64 13.21 3.18
CA TYR A 164 -7.67 14.12 2.57
C TYR A 164 -6.25 13.78 3.05
N TYR A 165 -5.33 13.63 2.11
CA TYR A 165 -3.91 13.52 2.36
C TYR A 165 -3.38 14.83 2.92
N THR A 166 -2.70 14.75 4.06
CA THR A 166 -2.07 15.91 4.67
C THR A 166 -0.70 16.13 4.03
N PRO A 167 -0.40 17.31 3.45
CA PRO A 167 0.88 17.57 2.80
C PRO A 167 2.07 17.31 3.73
N ARG A 168 3.19 16.82 3.17
CA ARG A 168 4.42 16.51 3.92
C ARG A 168 4.91 17.62 4.86
N PRO A 169 4.93 18.91 4.45
CA PRO A 169 5.32 19.99 5.36
C PRO A 169 4.41 20.09 6.59
N ILE A 170 3.11 19.84 6.43
CA ILE A 170 2.13 19.89 7.52
C ILE A 170 2.32 18.70 8.46
N VAL A 171 2.49 17.48 7.93
CA VAL A 171 2.78 16.28 8.74
C VAL A 171 4.08 16.47 9.52
N SER A 172 5.15 16.91 8.85
CA SER A 172 6.44 17.13 9.50
C SER A 172 6.34 18.18 10.60
N PHE A 173 5.62 19.28 10.37
CA PHE A 173 5.40 20.29 11.39
C PHE A 173 4.63 19.72 12.59
N MET A 174 3.50 19.06 12.36
CA MET A 174 2.69 18.49 13.44
C MET A 174 3.46 17.47 14.27
N CYS A 175 4.23 16.57 13.64
CA CYS A 175 5.06 15.60 14.35
C CYS A 175 6.15 16.28 15.19
N LYS A 176 6.83 17.29 14.64
CA LYS A 176 7.87 18.03 15.35
C LYS A 176 7.30 18.76 16.56
N GLU A 177 6.19 19.49 16.41
CA GLU A 177 5.54 20.18 17.53
C GLU A 177 5.03 19.20 18.59
N ALA A 178 4.45 18.07 18.19
CA ALA A 178 4.01 17.03 19.11
C ALA A 178 5.18 16.43 19.91
N LEU A 179 6.30 16.16 19.24
CA LEU A 179 7.52 15.66 19.89
C LEU A 179 8.11 16.70 20.86
N LYS A 180 8.21 17.97 20.45
CA LYS A 180 8.69 19.04 21.32
C LYS A 180 7.82 19.19 22.57
N GLY A 181 6.50 19.18 22.40
CA GLY A 181 5.55 19.22 23.52
C GLY A 181 5.66 18.01 24.46
N TYR A 182 5.78 16.80 23.91
CA TYR A 182 5.96 15.59 24.70
C TYR A 182 7.26 15.61 25.50
N LEU A 183 8.39 15.95 24.86
CA LEU A 183 9.70 16.01 25.51
C LEU A 183 9.74 17.09 26.59
N ALA A 184 9.14 18.26 26.36
CA ALA A 184 9.05 19.32 27.36
C ALA A 184 8.22 18.91 28.59
N ALA A 185 7.20 18.06 28.39
CA ALA A 185 6.37 17.54 29.48
C ALA A 185 6.99 16.36 30.24
N LYS A 186 7.93 15.63 29.61
CA LYS A 186 8.51 14.38 30.15
C LYS A 186 9.95 14.50 30.60
N THR A 187 10.61 15.61 30.30
CA THR A 187 12.01 15.83 30.64
C THR A 187 12.16 17.19 31.31
N SER A 188 13.25 17.37 32.05
CA SER A 188 13.66 18.67 32.59
C SER A 188 14.49 19.49 31.61
N ALA A 189 14.58 19.06 30.34
CA ALA A 189 15.40 19.72 29.33
C ALA A 189 14.86 21.12 29.00
N SER A 190 15.79 22.04 28.69
CA SER A 190 15.44 23.38 28.25
C SER A 190 14.67 23.34 26.92
N LYS A 191 13.82 24.34 26.71
CA LYS A 191 13.03 24.45 25.46
C LYS A 191 13.97 24.54 24.25
N GLU A 192 15.05 25.29 24.40
CA GLU A 192 16.07 25.52 23.38
C GLU A 192 16.79 24.22 23.01
N ALA A 193 17.10 23.37 24.00
CA ALA A 193 17.72 22.07 23.74
C ALA A 193 16.79 21.11 22.98
N ILE A 194 15.49 21.12 23.32
CA ILE A 194 14.47 20.31 22.66
C ILE A 194 14.26 20.78 21.21
N GLU A 195 14.17 22.09 20.98
CA GLU A 195 14.06 22.67 19.62
C GLU A 195 15.28 22.31 18.77
N LEU A 196 16.49 22.48 19.30
CA LEU A 196 17.72 22.13 18.60
C LEU A 196 17.78 20.63 18.22
N LEU A 197 17.30 19.76 19.11
CA LEU A 197 17.25 18.32 18.85
C LEU A 197 16.22 17.96 17.76
N VAL A 198 15.00 18.48 17.86
CA VAL A 198 13.89 18.07 16.98
C VAL A 198 13.96 18.76 15.61
N ASP A 199 14.37 20.02 15.57
CA ASP A 199 14.38 20.80 14.34
C ASP A 199 15.70 20.67 13.57
N GLU A 200 16.83 20.69 14.28
CA GLU A 200 18.17 20.64 13.67
C GLU A 200 18.88 19.29 13.82
N HIS A 201 18.29 18.31 14.51
CA HIS A 201 18.92 17.01 14.79
C HIS A 201 20.26 17.13 15.51
N LYS A 202 20.43 18.21 16.30
CA LYS A 202 21.66 18.50 17.05
C LYS A 202 21.39 18.37 18.55
N ILE A 203 22.29 17.71 19.25
CA ILE A 203 22.22 17.57 20.70
C ILE A 203 22.83 18.83 21.32
N ALA A 204 22.05 19.54 22.13
CA ALA A 204 22.55 20.68 22.88
C ALA A 204 23.55 20.20 23.96
N ASN A 205 24.56 21.02 24.25
CA ASN A 205 25.63 20.63 25.18
C ASN A 205 25.14 20.38 26.61
N ASP A 206 24.01 20.98 26.98
CA ASP A 206 23.32 20.80 28.26
C ASP A 206 22.37 19.58 28.28
N LEU A 207 22.06 18.99 27.12
CA LEU A 207 21.20 17.82 27.01
C LEU A 207 21.99 16.55 27.34
N THR A 208 21.90 16.12 28.60
CA THR A 208 22.57 14.92 29.13
C THR A 208 21.58 13.83 29.55
N ASN A 209 22.05 12.61 29.79
CA ASN A 209 21.25 11.46 30.25
C ASN A 209 20.44 11.73 31.55
N ARG A 210 20.76 12.78 32.30
CA ARG A 210 20.04 13.18 33.53
C ARG A 210 18.62 13.70 33.27
N HIS A 211 18.29 14.02 32.02
CA HIS A 211 16.96 14.50 31.63
C HIS A 211 16.00 13.37 31.26
N ALA A 212 16.46 12.11 31.28
CA ALA A 212 15.69 10.92 30.88
C ALA A 212 15.02 10.18 32.06
N GLU A 213 15.15 10.69 33.28
CA GLU A 213 14.47 10.21 34.51
C GLU A 213 13.11 10.88 34.70
#